data_AF-A0A972P901-F1
#
_entry.id   AF-A0A972P901-F1
#
_cell.length_a   1.000
_cell.length_b   1.000
_cell.length_c   1.000
_cell.angle_alpha   90.00
_cell.angle_beta   90.00
_cell.angle_gamma   90.00
#
_symmetry.space_group_name_H-M   'P 1'
#
loop_
_entity.id
_entity.type
_entity.pdbx_description
1 polymer ?
#
loop_
_entity_poly.entity_id
_entity_poly.type
_entity_poly.pdbx_seq_one_letter_code
_entity_poly.pdbx_strand_id
1 'polypeptide(L)'
;MNAATIPGTTFPFPIHEQKGPPPIRSDAQAKQRRGLLAKIHIARKEMGLNEGEYEMILRAFKVSTAADLTLQQLEDLVKLLKHYGWKPVKTRHPAGREEHIEALRSRCLELAGEIQNGEKRLAGLAERICGTGQLAWCRDAGKLERLLAVLGKIKETESATT
;
A
#
# COMPACT_ATOMS: atom_id res chain seq x y z
N MET A 1 -27.80 -18.51 -13.13
CA MET A 1 -27.15 -17.51 -12.24
C MET A 1 -28.21 -16.45 -11.98
N ASN A 2 -28.76 -16.39 -10.76
CA ASN A 2 -29.80 -15.41 -10.43
C ASN A 2 -29.14 -14.07 -10.13
N ALA A 3 -29.50 -13.03 -10.87
CA ALA A 3 -29.04 -11.66 -10.62
C ALA A 3 -30.13 -10.93 -9.82
N ALA A 4 -29.77 -10.36 -8.67
CA ALA A 4 -30.64 -9.40 -7.98
C ALA A 4 -30.28 -8.00 -8.46
N THR A 5 -31.31 -7.20 -8.67
CA THR A 5 -31.18 -5.77 -8.94
C THR A 5 -31.55 -5.06 -7.64
N ILE A 6 -30.66 -4.23 -7.10
CA ILE A 6 -31.00 -3.38 -5.94
C ILE A 6 -32.06 -2.37 -6.44
N PRO A 7 -33.17 -2.14 -5.72
CA PRO A 7 -34.18 -1.18 -6.14
C PRO A 7 -33.56 0.20 -6.38
N GLY A 8 -33.75 0.76 -7.58
CA GLY A 8 -33.17 2.05 -8.00
C GLY A 8 -31.82 1.95 -8.72
N THR A 9 -31.31 0.75 -9.00
CA THR A 9 -29.98 0.54 -9.59
C THR A 9 -30.11 -0.33 -10.84
N THR A 10 -29.48 0.01 -11.96
CA THR A 10 -29.48 -0.84 -13.18
C THR A 10 -28.37 -1.91 -13.13
N PHE A 11 -27.52 -1.88 -12.11
CA PHE A 11 -26.36 -2.75 -12.04
C PHE A 11 -26.77 -4.17 -11.61
N PRO A 12 -26.57 -5.19 -12.46
CA PRO A 12 -26.91 -6.57 -12.10
C PRO A 12 -25.90 -7.10 -11.10
N PHE A 13 -26.37 -7.51 -9.92
CA PHE A 13 -25.53 -8.13 -8.91
C PHE A 13 -25.67 -9.64 -8.89
N PRO A 14 -24.57 -10.40 -8.92
CA PRO A 14 -24.63 -11.82 -8.63
C PRO A 14 -25.15 -12.02 -7.20
N ILE A 15 -26.25 -12.76 -7.04
CA ILE A 15 -26.73 -13.12 -5.69
C ILE A 15 -25.74 -14.09 -5.09
N HIS A 16 -24.98 -13.62 -4.11
CA HIS A 16 -24.10 -14.46 -3.32
C HIS A 16 -24.89 -15.04 -2.14
N GLU A 17 -25.21 -16.33 -2.21
CA GLU A 17 -25.99 -17.06 -1.20
C GLU A 17 -25.17 -17.44 0.06
N GLN A 18 -23.92 -17.00 0.14
CA GLN A 18 -22.99 -17.37 1.20
C GLN A 18 -23.19 -16.49 2.44
N LYS A 19 -23.57 -17.14 3.54
CA LYS A 19 -23.87 -16.57 4.86
C LYS A 19 -22.62 -16.69 5.75
N GLY A 20 -21.64 -15.80 5.55
CA GLY A 20 -20.48 -15.69 6.43
C GLY A 20 -19.13 -15.50 5.73
N PRO A 21 -18.13 -14.95 6.45
CA PRO A 21 -16.80 -14.76 5.90
C PRO A 21 -16.12 -16.12 5.65
N PRO A 22 -15.63 -16.39 4.42
CA PRO A 22 -14.91 -17.62 4.15
C PRO A 22 -13.61 -17.67 4.96
N PRO A 23 -13.12 -18.86 5.34
CA PRO A 23 -11.85 -18.98 6.02
C PRO A 23 -10.75 -18.38 5.15
N ILE A 24 -10.03 -17.41 5.70
CA ILE A 24 -8.91 -16.78 5.02
C ILE A 24 -7.81 -17.84 4.90
N ARG A 25 -7.60 -18.36 3.69
CA ARG A 25 -6.67 -19.48 3.45
C ARG A 25 -5.20 -19.04 3.39
N SER A 26 -4.91 -17.74 3.30
CA SER A 26 -3.54 -17.23 3.12
C SER A 26 -3.39 -15.78 3.61
N ASP A 27 -2.18 -15.40 4.06
CA ASP A 27 -1.85 -14.02 4.47
C ASP A 27 -2.14 -12.98 3.38
N ALA A 28 -1.84 -13.33 2.12
CA ALA A 28 -2.15 -12.51 0.95
C ALA A 28 -3.67 -12.19 0.83
N GLN A 29 -4.53 -13.17 1.11
CA GLN A 29 -5.98 -12.99 1.08
C GLN A 29 -6.46 -12.13 2.26
N ALA A 30 -5.83 -12.26 3.44
CA ALA A 30 -6.10 -11.40 4.59
C ALA A 30 -5.79 -9.93 4.26
N LYS A 31 -4.63 -9.69 3.64
CA LYS A 31 -4.19 -8.37 3.21
C LYS A 31 -5.12 -7.78 2.14
N GLN A 32 -5.51 -8.58 1.15
CA GLN A 32 -6.47 -8.16 0.11
C GLN A 32 -7.82 -7.76 0.73
N ARG A 33 -8.35 -8.58 1.65
CA ARG A 33 -9.61 -8.30 2.34
C ARG A 33 -9.57 -7.00 3.14
N ARG A 34 -8.51 -6.79 3.92
CA ARG A 34 -8.31 -5.53 4.68
C ARG A 34 -8.24 -4.32 3.74
N GLY A 35 -7.56 -4.46 2.60
CA GLY A 35 -7.49 -3.42 1.58
C GLY A 35 -8.84 -3.08 0.93
N LEU A 36 -9.69 -4.09 0.69
CA LEU A 36 -11.04 -3.89 0.16
C LEU A 36 -11.97 -3.23 1.18
N LEU A 37 -11.92 -3.66 2.45
CA LEU A 37 -12.68 -3.02 3.53
C LEU A 37 -12.29 -1.54 3.67
N ALA A 38 -10.99 -1.25 3.69
CA ALA A 38 -10.51 0.13 3.74
C ALA A 38 -11.05 0.98 2.59
N LYS A 39 -11.06 0.45 1.36
CA LYS A 39 -11.65 1.12 0.19
C LYS A 39 -13.12 1.44 0.39
N ILE A 40 -13.92 0.51 0.92
CA ILE A 40 -15.35 0.72 1.19
C ILE A 40 -15.56 1.80 2.24
N HIS A 41 -14.78 1.79 3.33
CA HIS A 41 -14.88 2.84 4.36
C HIS A 41 -14.49 4.22 3.84
N ILE A 42 -13.45 4.30 3.01
CA ILE A 42 -13.05 5.55 2.34
C ILE A 42 -14.17 6.00 1.39
N ALA A 43 -14.70 5.09 0.58
CA ALA A 43 -15.80 5.39 -0.34
C ALA A 43 -17.05 5.91 0.39
N ARG A 44 -17.42 5.29 1.51
CA ARG A 44 -18.52 5.75 2.38
C ARG A 44 -18.31 7.20 2.80
N LYS A 45 -17.09 7.54 3.26
CA LYS A 45 -16.74 8.88 3.71
C LYS A 45 -16.73 9.90 2.56
N GLU A 46 -16.09 9.56 1.44
CA GLU A 46 -15.93 10.45 0.27
C GLU A 46 -17.26 10.73 -0.43
N MET A 47 -18.17 9.75 -0.47
CA MET A 47 -19.50 9.93 -1.06
C MET A 47 -20.52 10.51 -0.08
N GLY A 48 -20.17 10.71 1.20
CA GLY A 48 -21.12 11.20 2.21
C GLY A 48 -22.28 10.24 2.47
N LEU A 49 -22.07 8.93 2.27
CA LEU A 49 -23.09 7.91 2.51
C LEU A 49 -23.47 7.90 3.99
N ASN A 50 -24.74 8.23 4.28
CA ASN A 50 -25.27 8.14 5.63
C ASN A 50 -25.32 6.67 6.10
N GLU A 51 -25.40 6.47 7.42
CA GLU A 51 -25.45 5.12 8.00
C GLU A 51 -26.62 4.29 7.46
N GLY A 52 -27.80 4.89 7.34
CA GLY A 52 -28.98 4.21 6.77
C GLY A 52 -28.83 3.81 5.30
N GLU A 53 -28.20 4.65 4.48
CA GLU A 53 -27.92 4.34 3.06
C GLU A 53 -26.91 3.18 2.96
N TYR A 54 -25.88 3.21 3.82
CA TYR A 54 -24.90 2.15 3.90
C TYR A 54 -25.53 0.83 4.36
N GLU A 55 -26.41 0.86 5.36
CA GLU A 55 -27.18 -0.30 5.80
C GLU A 55 -28.12 -0.84 4.70
N MET A 56 -28.76 0.03 3.92
CA MET A 56 -29.58 -0.40 2.78
C MET A 56 -28.75 -1.15 1.74
N ILE A 57 -27.56 -0.65 1.43
CA ILE A 57 -26.63 -1.33 0.52
C ILE A 57 -26.26 -2.70 1.11
N LEU A 58 -25.90 -2.78 2.40
CA LEU A 58 -25.57 -4.05 3.06
C LEU A 58 -26.74 -5.05 3.06
N ARG A 59 -27.97 -4.58 3.28
CA ARG A 59 -29.19 -5.40 3.19
C ARG A 59 -29.40 -5.96 1.79
N ALA A 60 -29.04 -5.21 0.74
CA ALA A 60 -29.10 -5.71 -0.62
C ALA A 60 -28.14 -6.89 -0.87
N PHE A 61 -27.00 -6.91 -0.16
CA PHE A 61 -26.08 -8.04 -0.11
C PHE A 61 -26.50 -9.14 0.88
N LYS A 62 -27.68 -9.04 1.50
CA LYS A 62 -28.22 -9.95 2.54
C LYS A 62 -27.30 -10.11 3.77
N VAL A 63 -26.48 -9.11 4.07
CA VAL A 63 -25.56 -9.12 5.22
C VAL A 63 -25.91 -8.00 6.19
N SER A 64 -25.69 -8.26 7.48
CA SER A 64 -25.90 -7.24 8.53
C SER A 64 -24.69 -6.32 8.71
N THR A 65 -23.48 -6.82 8.39
CA THR A 65 -22.23 -6.11 8.66
C THR A 65 -21.27 -6.29 7.49
N ALA A 66 -20.50 -5.26 7.18
CA ALA A 66 -19.45 -5.33 6.15
C ALA A 66 -18.36 -6.38 6.45
N ALA A 67 -18.21 -6.78 7.71
CA ALA A 67 -17.33 -7.85 8.14
C ALA A 67 -17.83 -9.25 7.74
N ASP A 68 -19.10 -9.40 7.37
CA ASP A 68 -19.66 -10.69 6.92
C ASP A 68 -19.46 -10.91 5.42
N LEU A 69 -19.10 -9.84 4.68
CA LEU A 69 -18.88 -9.90 3.24
C LEU A 69 -17.70 -10.82 2.91
N THR A 70 -17.94 -11.71 1.94
CA THR A 70 -16.90 -12.50 1.29
C THR A 70 -15.99 -11.60 0.45
N LEU A 71 -14.80 -12.11 0.09
CA LEU A 71 -13.85 -11.35 -0.73
C LEU A 71 -14.46 -10.95 -2.09
N GLN A 72 -15.23 -11.84 -2.72
CA GLN A 72 -15.94 -11.56 -3.96
C GLN A 72 -17.01 -10.49 -3.78
N GLN A 73 -17.81 -10.55 -2.72
CA GLN A 73 -18.81 -9.51 -2.42
C GLN A 73 -18.17 -8.16 -2.11
N LEU A 74 -17.02 -8.14 -1.44
CA LEU A 74 -16.27 -6.90 -1.19
C LEU A 74 -15.78 -6.26 -2.50
N GLU A 75 -15.26 -7.07 -3.43
CA GLU A 75 -14.85 -6.59 -4.76
C GLU A 75 -16.03 -6.03 -5.55
N ASP A 76 -17.15 -6.72 -5.48
CA ASP A 76 -18.37 -6.37 -6.18
C ASP A 76 -19.02 -5.09 -5.62
N LEU A 77 -19.06 -4.93 -4.29
CA LEU A 77 -19.43 -3.69 -3.63
C LEU A 77 -18.52 -2.53 -4.05
N VAL A 78 -17.20 -2.75 -4.16
CA VAL A 78 -16.27 -1.74 -4.67
C VAL A 78 -16.58 -1.37 -6.14
N LYS A 79 -17.00 -2.33 -6.98
CA LYS A 79 -17.44 -2.05 -8.36
C LYS A 79 -18.71 -1.21 -8.39
N LEU A 80 -19.66 -1.50 -7.50
CA LEU A 80 -20.88 -0.71 -7.37
C LEU A 80 -20.58 0.74 -7.00
N LEU A 81 -19.76 0.94 -5.97
CA LEU A 81 -19.38 2.27 -5.52
C LEU A 81 -18.71 3.04 -6.66
N LYS A 82 -17.87 2.37 -7.45
CA LYS A 82 -17.27 2.95 -8.67
C LYS A 82 -18.30 3.30 -9.74
N HIS A 83 -19.29 2.44 -9.95
CA HIS A 83 -20.37 2.67 -10.90
C HIS A 83 -21.19 3.90 -10.52
N TYR A 84 -21.41 4.13 -9.22
CA TYR A 84 -22.03 5.34 -8.68
C TYR A 84 -21.19 6.61 -8.77
N GLY A 85 -19.97 6.54 -9.31
CA GLY A 85 -19.10 7.70 -9.49
C GLY A 85 -17.97 7.81 -8.48
N TRP A 86 -17.81 6.83 -7.56
CA TRP A 86 -16.64 6.82 -6.68
C TRP A 86 -15.37 6.50 -7.47
N LYS A 87 -14.46 7.46 -7.55
CA LYS A 87 -13.13 7.26 -8.12
C LYS A 87 -12.17 6.99 -6.96
N PRO A 88 -11.68 5.76 -6.76
CA PRO A 88 -10.68 5.53 -5.74
C PRO A 88 -9.48 6.40 -6.06
N VAL A 89 -9.15 7.32 -5.15
CA VAL A 89 -7.85 7.98 -5.18
C VAL A 89 -6.84 6.86 -5.11
N LYS A 90 -6.10 6.63 -6.21
CA LYS A 90 -5.03 5.64 -6.21
C LYS A 90 -4.07 6.08 -5.11
N THR A 91 -4.13 5.44 -3.94
CA THR A 91 -2.99 5.46 -3.04
C THR A 91 -1.85 4.98 -3.91
N ARG A 92 -0.90 5.87 -4.20
CA ARG A 92 0.37 5.52 -4.84
C ARG A 92 0.97 4.42 -3.96
N HIS A 93 0.68 3.17 -4.27
CA HIS A 93 1.65 2.11 -4.08
C HIS A 93 2.73 2.50 -5.08
N PRO A 94 3.89 3.01 -4.65
CA PRO A 94 4.95 3.25 -5.59
C PRO A 94 5.39 1.85 -6.03
N ALA A 95 4.80 1.34 -7.11
CA ALA A 95 5.44 0.31 -7.90
C ALA A 95 6.84 0.87 -8.20
N GLY A 96 7.87 0.17 -7.74
CA GLY A 96 9.24 0.68 -7.77
C GLY A 96 9.76 1.31 -6.47
N ARG A 97 9.04 1.28 -5.33
CA ARG A 97 9.63 1.70 -4.04
C ARG A 97 10.79 0.79 -3.64
N GLU A 98 10.62 -0.52 -3.79
CA GLU A 98 11.68 -1.50 -3.50
C GLU A 98 12.83 -1.37 -4.50
N GLU A 99 12.53 -1.25 -5.80
CA GLU A 99 13.53 -1.02 -6.84
C GLU A 99 14.30 0.30 -6.64
N HIS A 100 13.62 1.36 -6.20
CA HIS A 100 14.23 2.64 -5.84
C HIS A 100 15.10 2.53 -4.58
N ILE A 101 14.65 1.80 -3.56
CA ILE A 101 15.46 1.53 -2.35
C ILE A 101 16.71 0.73 -2.71
N GLU A 102 16.59 -0.27 -3.59
CA GLU A 102 17.71 -1.07 -4.07
C GLU A 102 18.69 -0.23 -4.89
N ALA A 103 18.20 0.58 -5.82
CA ALA A 103 19.03 1.51 -6.60
C ALA A 103 19.78 2.51 -5.70
N LEU A 104 19.15 3.04 -4.66
CA LEU A 104 19.79 3.93 -3.69
C LEU A 104 20.89 3.21 -2.89
N ARG A 105 20.68 1.94 -2.53
CA ARG A 105 21.70 1.12 -1.84
C ARG A 105 22.91 0.87 -2.72
N SER A 106 22.69 0.47 -3.98
CA SER A 106 23.78 0.25 -4.93
C SER A 106 24.63 1.50 -5.10
N ARG A 107 23.99 2.67 -5.30
CA ARG A 107 24.72 3.95 -5.39
C ARG A 107 25.53 4.31 -4.15
N CYS A 108 25.01 4.00 -2.96
CA CYS A 108 25.76 4.22 -1.72
C CYS A 108 27.00 3.34 -1.64
N LEU A 109 26.91 2.08 -2.09
CA LEU A 109 28.05 1.15 -2.13
C LEU A 109 29.09 1.59 -3.18
N GLU A 110 28.65 2.01 -4.36
CA GLU A 110 29.53 2.53 -5.41
C GLU A 110 30.33 3.75 -4.93
N LEU A 111 29.65 4.76 -4.36
CA LEU A 111 30.33 5.95 -3.83
C LEU A 111 31.27 5.62 -2.67
N ALA A 112 30.92 4.64 -1.83
CA ALA A 112 31.80 4.21 -0.75
C ALA A 112 33.06 3.50 -1.29
N GLY A 113 32.97 2.81 -2.43
CA GLY A 113 34.13 2.21 -3.10
C GLY A 113 35.11 3.25 -3.67
N GLU A 114 34.62 4.46 -4.00
CA GLU A 114 35.45 5.55 -4.53
C GLU A 114 36.13 6.39 -3.43
N ILE A 115 35.78 6.21 -2.15
CA ILE A 115 36.33 6.97 -1.02
C ILE A 115 37.36 6.12 -0.27
N GLN A 116 38.45 6.76 0.18
CA GLN A 116 39.45 6.08 1.00
C GLN A 116 38.85 5.61 2.34
N ASN A 117 38.98 4.31 2.63
CA ASN A 117 38.37 3.66 3.81
C ASN A 117 36.83 3.78 3.85
N GLY A 118 36.21 3.86 2.67
CA GLY A 118 34.79 4.16 2.51
C GLY A 118 33.84 3.11 3.11
N GLU A 119 34.22 1.83 3.16
CA GLU A 119 33.40 0.78 3.80
C GLU A 119 33.18 1.03 5.30
N LYS A 120 34.25 1.38 6.04
CA LYS A 120 34.16 1.70 7.48
C LYS A 120 33.36 2.99 7.72
N ARG A 121 33.57 4.00 6.86
CA ARG A 121 32.82 5.27 6.91
C ARG A 121 31.34 5.05 6.62
N LEU A 122 31.03 4.24 5.61
CA LEU A 122 29.67 3.86 5.23
C LEU A 122 28.96 3.14 6.36
N ALA A 123 29.61 2.14 6.97
CA ALA A 123 29.04 1.40 8.11
C ALA A 123 28.73 2.33 9.30
N GLY A 124 29.66 3.23 9.66
CA GLY A 124 29.44 4.20 10.73
C GLY A 124 28.35 5.22 10.42
N LEU A 125 28.26 5.69 9.19
CA LEU A 125 27.19 6.61 8.77
C LEU A 125 25.83 5.90 8.67
N ALA A 126 25.80 4.65 8.21
CA ALA A 126 24.60 3.83 8.18
C ALA A 126 24.07 3.57 9.60
N GLU A 127 24.95 3.29 10.56
CA GLU A 127 24.56 3.15 11.96
C GLU A 127 23.97 4.46 12.52
N ARG A 128 24.59 5.61 12.23
CA ARG A 128 24.09 6.92 12.71
C ARG A 128 22.80 7.39 12.05
N ILE A 129 22.60 7.12 10.76
CA ILE A 129 21.45 7.65 9.98
C ILE A 129 20.33 6.61 9.89
N CYS A 130 20.65 5.38 9.51
CA CYS A 130 19.66 4.30 9.39
C CYS A 130 19.33 3.65 10.75
N GLY A 131 20.22 3.75 11.76
CA GLY A 131 20.06 3.04 13.04
C GLY A 131 20.38 1.54 12.93
N THR A 132 20.94 1.12 11.80
CA THR A 132 21.32 -0.26 11.50
C THR A 132 22.70 -0.23 10.85
N GLY A 133 23.65 -0.99 11.38
CA GLY A 133 24.99 -1.11 10.77
C GLY A 133 25.00 -1.78 9.39
N GLN A 134 23.91 -2.46 9.01
CA GLN A 134 23.75 -3.11 7.71
C GLN A 134 22.75 -2.37 6.83
N LEU A 135 23.23 -1.81 5.71
CA LEU A 135 22.41 -1.17 4.68
C LEU A 135 21.30 -2.06 4.12
N ALA A 136 21.51 -3.38 4.10
CA ALA A 136 20.54 -4.37 3.68
C ALA A 136 19.23 -4.34 4.50
N TRP A 137 19.26 -3.79 5.72
CA TRP A 137 18.10 -3.72 6.61
C TRP A 137 17.38 -2.36 6.57
N CYS A 138 18.01 -1.32 5.99
CA CYS A 138 17.42 0.01 5.89
C CYS A 138 16.42 0.09 4.72
N ARG A 139 15.11 0.03 5.00
CA ARG A 139 14.02 0.11 4.00
C ARG A 139 13.46 1.52 3.80
N ASP A 140 14.12 2.52 4.36
CA ASP A 140 13.65 3.91 4.32
C ASP A 140 14.41 4.69 3.24
N ALA A 141 13.70 5.09 2.18
CA ALA A 141 14.28 5.81 1.04
C ALA A 141 14.87 7.16 1.47
N GLY A 142 14.19 7.91 2.35
CA GLY A 142 14.66 9.24 2.76
C GLY A 142 15.96 9.17 3.57
N LYS A 143 16.14 8.12 4.40
CA LYS A 143 17.40 7.89 5.11
C LYS A 143 18.55 7.54 4.15
N LEU A 144 18.28 6.73 3.12
CA LEU A 144 19.27 6.36 2.10
C LEU A 144 19.68 7.56 1.23
N GLU A 145 18.74 8.41 0.83
CA GLU A 145 19.04 9.65 0.10
C GLU A 145 19.92 10.60 0.93
N ARG A 146 19.63 10.72 2.23
CA ARG A 146 20.44 11.53 3.14
C ARG A 146 21.85 10.95 3.33
N LEU A 147 21.97 9.63 3.39
CA LEU A 147 23.26 8.96 3.43
C LEU A 147 24.07 9.23 2.15
N LEU A 148 23.43 9.11 0.98
CA LEU A 148 24.02 9.39 -0.32
C LEU A 148 24.56 10.83 -0.40
N ALA A 149 23.78 11.80 0.08
CA ALA A 149 24.18 13.21 0.10
C ALA A 149 25.41 13.47 1.00
N VAL A 150 25.49 12.80 2.16
CA VAL A 150 26.65 12.92 3.06
C VAL A 150 27.90 12.31 2.43
N LEU A 151 27.78 11.13 1.79
CA LEU A 151 28.88 10.49 1.07
C LEU A 151 29.38 11.36 -0.07
N GLY A 152 28.47 11.97 -0.85
CA GLY A 152 28.82 12.90 -1.92
C GLY A 152 29.62 14.11 -1.42
N LYS A 153 29.22 14.71 -0.29
CA LYS A 153 29.97 15.82 0.32
C LYS A 153 31.38 15.42 0.79
N ILE A 154 31.53 14.22 1.34
CA ILE A 154 32.84 13.71 1.75
C ILE A 154 33.72 13.52 0.52
N LYS A 155 33.20 12.91 -0.55
CA LYS A 155 33.92 12.74 -1.82
C LYS A 155 34.40 14.08 -2.40
N GLU A 156 33.54 15.10 -2.41
CA GLU A 156 33.88 16.43 -2.91
C GLU A 156 34.99 17.09 -2.07
N THR A 157 34.96 16.91 -0.75
CA THR A 157 35.98 17.47 0.17
C THR A 157 37.35 16.80 -0.01
N GLU A 158 37.37 15.49 -0.23
CA GLU A 158 38.61 14.73 -0.46
C GLU A 158 39.22 15.04 -1.85
N SER A 159 38.36 15.22 -2.85
CA SER A 159 38.77 15.58 -4.22
C SER A 159 39.34 17.01 -4.31
N ALA A 160 38.96 17.90 -3.38
CA ALA A 160 39.45 19.28 -3.32
C ALA A 160 40.78 19.43 -2.55
N THR A 161 41.23 18.36 -1.86
CA THR A 161 42.45 18.38 -1.03
C THR A 161 43.61 17.61 -1.69
N THR A 162 43.40 17.02 -2.87
CA THR A 162 44.43 16.40 -3.71
C THR A 162 44.84 17.34 -4.84
#